data_AF-A0A9X0X339-F1
#
_entry.id   AF-A0A9X0X339-F1
#
_cell.length_a   1.000
_cell.length_b   1.000
_cell.length_c   1.000
_cell.angle_alpha   90.00
_cell.angle_beta   90.00
_cell.angle_gamma   90.00
#
_symmetry.space_group_name_H-M   'P 1'
#
loop_
_entity.id
_entity.type
_entity.pdbx_description
1 polymer ?
#
loop_
_entity_poly.entity_id
_entity_poly.type
_entity_poly.pdbx_seq_one_letter_code
_entity_poly.pdbx_strand_id
1 'polypeptide(L)' 'MFLWISGFLKGDGEDDSLKYDLTVRPEFEVAVMGALGWKSLDKSADGEWLLTGEQIQQIAIALNEQLPTELDLFIGVRE' A
#
# COMPACT_ATOMS: atom_id res chain seq x y z
N MET A 1 -10.35 7.17 8.55
CA MET A 1 -9.16 7.31 7.68
C MET A 1 -8.10 6.35 8.16
N PHE A 2 -7.96 5.24 7.47
CA PHE A 2 -6.93 4.23 7.68
C PHE A 2 -6.23 3.97 6.35
N LEU A 3 -4.93 3.70 6.41
CA LEU A 3 -4.18 3.23 5.25
C LEU A 3 -4.59 1.79 4.89
N TRP A 4 -4.76 1.57 3.60
CA TRP A 4 -5.12 0.28 3.03
C TRP A 4 -4.20 -0.01 1.86
N ILE A 5 -3.74 -1.25 1.74
CA ILE A 5 -2.91 -1.71 0.64
C ILE A 5 -3.71 -2.75 -0.14
N SER A 6 -3.89 -2.52 -1.42
CA SER A 6 -4.51 -3.43 -2.38
C SER A 6 -3.45 -4.01 -3.30
N GLY A 7 -3.59 -5.27 -3.71
CA GLY A 7 -2.66 -5.91 -4.62
C GLY A 7 -3.36 -6.59 -5.78
N PHE A 8 -2.87 -6.33 -6.98
CA PHE A 8 -3.43 -6.81 -8.24
C PHE A 8 -2.37 -7.58 -9.04
N LEU A 9 -2.82 -8.51 -9.88
CA LEU A 9 -1.93 -9.27 -10.74
C LEU A 9 -1.28 -8.37 -11.80
N LYS A 10 0.02 -8.55 -12.02
CA LYS A 10 0.76 -7.83 -13.05
C LYS A 10 0.43 -8.37 -14.43
N GLY A 11 -0.14 -7.54 -15.30
CA GLY A 11 -0.33 -7.81 -16.73
C GLY A 11 -1.78 -7.80 -17.21
N ASP A 12 -1.97 -7.64 -18.52
CA ASP A 12 -3.26 -7.61 -19.24
C ASP A 12 -4.12 -8.89 -19.08
N GLY A 13 -3.58 -9.91 -18.42
CA GLY A 13 -4.19 -11.21 -18.22
C GLY A 13 -5.09 -11.24 -16.99
N GLU A 14 -6.29 -10.71 -17.17
CA GLU A 14 -7.53 -11.14 -16.52
C GLU A 14 -7.69 -10.86 -15.01
N ASP A 15 -8.72 -10.04 -14.76
CA ASP A 15 -9.31 -9.64 -13.49
C ASP A 15 -8.56 -8.54 -12.71
N ASP A 16 -9.08 -7.30 -12.83
CA ASP A 16 -9.04 -6.20 -11.83
C ASP A 16 -9.60 -6.63 -10.44
N SER A 17 -9.72 -7.93 -10.19
CA SER A 17 -10.04 -8.48 -8.90
C SER A 17 -8.85 -8.30 -7.97
N LEU A 18 -9.16 -7.70 -6.83
CA LEU A 18 -8.28 -7.63 -5.67
C LEU A 18 -7.75 -9.02 -5.31
N LYS A 19 -6.44 -9.21 -5.39
CA LYS A 19 -5.75 -10.48 -5.04
C LYS A 19 -5.17 -10.43 -3.63
N TYR A 20 -4.85 -9.24 -3.16
CA TYR A 20 -4.28 -8.99 -1.85
C TYR A 20 -4.93 -7.76 -1.25
N ASP A 21 -5.28 -7.82 0.03
CA ASP A 21 -5.73 -6.67 0.79
C ASP A 21 -5.08 -6.68 2.17
N LEU A 22 -4.59 -5.52 2.58
CA LEU A 22 -4.01 -5.34 3.89
C LEU A 22 -4.45 -4.00 4.47
N THR A 23 -5.16 -4.06 5.58
CA THR A 23 -5.52 -2.87 6.34
C THR A 23 -4.38 -2.54 7.29
N VAL A 24 -3.74 -1.39 7.07
CA VAL A 24 -2.67 -0.89 7.94
C VAL A 24 -3.29 -0.42 9.25
N ARG A 25 -2.80 -0.97 10.35
CA ARG A 25 -3.25 -0.54 11.68
C ARG A 25 -2.72 0.86 11.99
N PRO A 26 -3.45 1.66 12.79
CA PRO A 26 -3.05 3.01 13.15
C PRO A 26 -1.70 3.10 13.85
N GLU A 27 -1.27 2.03 14.53
CA GLU A 27 0.06 1.93 15.15
C GLU A 27 1.21 1.99 14.13
N PHE A 28 0.97 1.52 12.90
CA PHE A 28 1.97 1.49 11.82
C PHE A 28 1.78 2.61 10.80
N GLU A 29 0.66 3.34 10.82
CA GLU A 29 0.38 4.39 9.83
C GLU A 29 1.51 5.41 9.74
N VAL A 30 2.05 5.86 10.88
CA VAL A 30 3.18 6.79 10.91
C VAL A 30 4.43 6.21 10.25
N ALA A 31 4.70 4.92 10.45
CA ALA A 31 5.85 4.24 9.87
C ALA A 31 5.68 4.03 8.35
N VAL A 32 4.48 3.63 7.92
CA VAL A 32 4.11 3.48 6.51
C VAL A 32 4.16 4.83 5.78
N MET A 33 3.58 5.88 6.37
CA MET A 33 3.68 7.24 5.83
C MET A 33 5.14 7.70 5.71
N GLY A 34 5.98 7.36 6.70
CA GLY A 34 7.42 7.60 6.65
C GLY A 34 8.09 6.88 5.48
N ALA A 35 7.75 5.61 5.25
CA ALA A 35 8.24 4.81 4.12
C ALA A 35 7.81 5.38 2.75
N LEU A 36 6.62 5.96 2.67
CA LEU A 36 6.09 6.63 1.47
C LEU A 36 6.62 8.06 1.28
N GLY A 37 7.32 8.62 2.29
CA GLY A 37 7.69 10.03 2.32
C GLY A 37 6.48 10.98 2.43
N TRP A 38 5.33 10.48 2.91
CA TRP A 38 4.11 11.26 3.08
C TRP A 38 4.20 12.08 4.37
N LYS A 39 4.17 13.41 4.23
CA LYS A 39 4.10 14.32 5.39
C LYS A 39 2.70 14.40 6.00
N SER A 40 1.67 14.18 5.18
CA SER A 40 0.26 14.22 5.56
C SER A 40 -0.56 13.34 4.61
N LEU A 41 -1.67 12.79 5.10
CA LEU A 41 -2.68 12.07 4.30
C LEU A 41 -3.40 12.97 3.26
N ASP A 42 -3.10 14.27 3.27
CA ASP A 42 -3.60 15.26 2.32
C ASP A 42 -3.10 14.98 0.88
N LYS A 43 -1.92 14.35 0.73
CA LYS A 43 -1.40 13.93 -0.58
C LYS A 43 -2.04 12.65 -1.13
N SER A 44 -2.74 11.89 -0.27
CA SER A 44 -3.49 10.69 -0.65
C SER A 44 -4.96 10.97 -0.98
N ALA A 45 -5.36 12.25 -1.05
CA ALA A 45 -6.75 12.65 -1.26
C ALA A 45 -7.33 12.26 -2.64
N ASP A 46 -6.49 11.94 -3.63
CA ASP A 46 -6.93 11.53 -4.97
C ASP A 46 -6.48 10.09 -5.29
N GLY A 47 -7.08 9.11 -4.61
CA GLY A 47 -7.08 7.71 -5.02
C GLY A 47 -5.96 6.82 -4.45
N GLU A 48 -5.77 5.67 -5.10
CA GLU A 48 -4.77 4.66 -4.74
C GLU A 48 -3.45 4.90 -5.50
N TRP A 49 -2.33 4.80 -4.79
CA TRP A 49 -0.99 5.06 -5.30
C TRP A 49 -0.22 3.77 -5.49
N LEU A 50 0.32 3.53 -6.69
CA LEU A 50 1.15 2.37 -6.96
C LEU A 50 2.46 2.44 -6.15
N LEU A 51 2.74 1.39 -5.39
CA LEU A 51 3.96 1.22 -4.61
C LEU A 51 5.08 0.69 -5.49
N THR A 52 6.25 1.31 -5.38
CA THR A 52 7.48 0.79 -5.99
C THR A 52 8.06 -0.34 -5.15
N GLY A 53 8.86 -1.24 -5.75
CA GLY A 53 9.48 -2.35 -5.02
C GLY A 53 10.25 -1.93 -3.76
N GLU A 54 10.88 -0.76 -3.77
CA GLU A 54 11.56 -0.19 -2.60
C GLU A 54 10.56 0.23 -1.50
N GLN A 55 9.46 0.90 -1.86
CA GLN A 55 8.40 1.25 -0.92
C GLN A 55 7.75 0.00 -0.32
N ILE A 56 7.49 -1.03 -1.15
CA ILE A 56 6.95 -2.32 -0.69
C ILE A 56 7.88 -2.92 0.38
N GLN A 57 9.20 -2.91 0.16
CA GLN A 57 10.14 -3.41 1.16
C GLN A 57 10.14 -2.57 2.44
N GLN A 58 10.13 -1.24 2.34
CA GLN A 58 10.09 -0.36 3.51
C GLN A 58 8.81 -0.55 4.33
N ILE A 59 7.66 -0.68 3.66
CA ILE A 59 6.36 -0.91 4.29
C ILE A 59 6.31 -2.31 4.90
N ALA A 60 6.82 -3.33 4.21
CA ALA A 60 6.94 -4.68 4.75
C ALA A 60 7.73 -4.70 6.08
N ILE A 61 8.84 -3.95 6.14
CA ILE A 61 9.62 -3.79 7.36
C ILE A 61 8.84 -3.02 8.43
N ALA A 62 8.16 -1.94 8.04
CA ALA A 62 7.38 -1.10 8.95
C ALA A 62 6.19 -1.87 9.58
N LEU A 63 5.50 -2.68 8.78
CA LEU A 63 4.39 -3.54 9.20
C LEU A 63 4.88 -4.84 9.86
N ASN A 64 6.18 -5.12 9.78
CA ASN A 64 6.77 -6.40 10.17
C ASN A 64 6.04 -7.58 9.49
N GLU A 65 5.67 -7.40 8.22
CA GLU A 65 4.91 -8.36 7.41
C GLU A 65 5.52 -8.48 6.02
N GLN A 66 5.36 -9.63 5.35
CA GLN A 66 5.88 -9.83 4.01
C GLN A 66 4.85 -9.44 2.95
N LEU A 67 5.09 -8.32 2.26
CA LEU A 67 4.26 -7.88 1.16
C LEU A 67 4.60 -8.62 -0.15
N PRO A 68 3.60 -9.01 -0.96
CA PRO A 68 3.83 -9.73 -2.21
C PRO A 68 4.41 -8.79 -3.28
N THR A 69 5.70 -8.90 -3.56
CA THR A 69 6.40 -8.12 -4.60
C THR A 69 6.07 -8.55 -6.03
N GLU A 70 5.48 -9.74 -6.17
CA GLU A 70 5.03 -10.31 -7.45
C GLU A 70 3.76 -9.62 -7.97
N LEU A 71 3.01 -8.93 -7.09
CA LEU A 71 1.82 -8.17 -7.43
C LEU A 71 2.14 -6.68 -7.60
N ASP A 72 1.27 -5.97 -8.32
CA ASP A 72 1.25 -4.51 -8.28
C ASP A 72 0.45 -4.10 -7.05
N LEU A 73 1.15 -3.57 -6.06
CA LEU A 73 0.57 -3.13 -4.80
C LEU A 73 0.28 -1.64 -4.87
N PHE A 74 -0.92 -1.25 -4.47
CA PHE A 74 -1.36 0.13 -4.38
C PHE A 74 -1.71 0.45 -2.93
N ILE A 75 -1.49 1.69 -2.52
CA ILE A 75 -1.84 2.19 -1.20
C ILE A 75 -2.84 3.34 -1.31
N GLY A 76 -3.90 3.28 -0.53
CA GLY A 76 -4.93 4.31 -0.46
C GLY A 76 -5.33 4.62 0.98
N VAL A 77 -6.14 5.65 1.13
CA VAL A 77 -6.78 5.99 2.40
C VAL A 77 -8.26 5.71 2.28
N ARG A 78 -8.81 4.92 3.21
CA ARG A 78 -10.25 4.69 3.35
C ARG A 78 -10.77 5.35 4.61
N GLU A 79 -11.95 5.97 4.54
CA GLU A 79 -12.61 6.57 5.71
C GLU A 79 -13.16 5.52 6.67
#